data_AF-A0A7C2FXV9-F1
#
_entry.id   AF-A0A7C2FXV9-F1
#
_cell.length_a   1.000
_cell.length_b   1.000
_cell.length_c   1.000
_cell.angle_alpha   90.00
_cell.angle_beta   90.00
_cell.angle_gamma   90.00
#
_symmetry.space_group_name_H-M   'P 1'
#
loop_
_entity.id
_entity.type
_entity.pdbx_description
1 polymer ?
#
loop_
_entity_poly.entity_id
_entity_poly.type
_entity_poly.pdbx_seq_one_letter_code
_entity_poly.pdbx_strand_id
1 'polypeptide(L)'
;MSPLLKLYIECLSTGPGSMVLGAELASASFNKSLDVGIAQVAFAKVRELVSSQPVSGPVLERFFRKAVRTGAWGRLSPVSKALLLASRRLVLVKSPVLRSILLDIMAEIEMYTTRGRAVYYGVVVALKKNMVEALSSLKRLVTLGIAYLSLPPLWRVYG
;
A
#
# COMPACT_ATOMS: atom_id res chain seq x y z
N MET A 1 -43.24 4.36 10.41
CA MET A 1 -42.43 5.33 9.63
C MET A 1 -41.08 5.48 10.32
N SER A 2 -40.01 5.08 9.63
CA SER A 2 -38.66 5.03 10.20
C SER A 2 -38.14 6.44 10.55
N PRO A 3 -37.41 6.61 11.66
CA PRO A 3 -36.84 7.91 12.07
C PRO A 3 -35.86 8.50 11.06
N LEU A 4 -35.37 7.69 10.11
CA LEU A 4 -34.48 8.10 9.01
C LEU A 4 -35.16 8.97 7.95
N LEU A 5 -36.47 8.80 7.70
CA LEU A 5 -37.20 9.62 6.73
C LEU A 5 -37.54 11.01 7.26
N LYS A 6 -37.68 11.17 8.59
CA LYS A 6 -37.89 12.48 9.23
C LYS A 6 -36.66 13.38 9.13
N LEU A 7 -35.47 12.81 9.33
CA LEU A 7 -34.20 13.54 9.21
C LEU A 7 -33.92 13.98 7.77
N TYR A 8 -34.34 13.21 6.77
CA TYR A 8 -34.16 13.56 5.36
C TYR A 8 -35.05 14.75 4.93
N ILE A 9 -36.24 14.88 5.54
CA ILE A 9 -37.19 15.95 5.25
C ILE A 9 -36.83 17.24 6.03
N GLU A 10 -36.33 17.14 7.26
CA GLU A 10 -35.87 18.31 8.04
C GLU A 10 -34.59 18.94 7.47
N CYS A 11 -33.74 18.19 6.75
CA CYS A 11 -32.58 18.76 6.05
C CYS A 11 -32.92 19.62 4.83
N LEU A 12 -34.14 19.53 4.27
CA LEU A 12 -34.50 20.26 3.05
C LEU A 12 -35.04 21.68 3.32
N SER A 13 -35.21 22.11 4.57
CA SER A 13 -35.85 23.40 4.92
C SER A 13 -34.92 24.49 5.49
N THR A 14 -33.62 24.24 5.63
CA THR A 14 -32.67 25.26 6.14
C THR A 14 -31.60 25.60 5.10
N GLY A 15 -31.31 26.91 4.97
CA GLY A 15 -30.71 27.52 3.78
C GLY A 15 -29.33 27.03 3.31
N PRO A 16 -28.93 27.38 2.07
CA PRO A 16 -27.91 26.68 1.29
C PRO A 16 -26.44 26.94 1.69
N GLY A 17 -26.16 27.69 2.76
CA GLY A 17 -24.80 28.15 3.09
C GLY A 17 -23.99 27.24 4.02
N SER A 18 -24.63 26.49 4.93
CA SER A 18 -23.94 25.74 6.00
C SER A 18 -23.93 24.21 5.81
N MET A 19 -24.80 23.66 4.95
CA MET A 19 -24.85 22.21 4.67
C MET A 19 -23.80 21.71 3.67
N VAL A 20 -23.27 22.60 2.81
CA VAL A 20 -22.26 22.22 1.82
C VAL A 20 -20.96 21.78 2.50
N LEU A 21 -20.55 22.51 3.55
CA LEU A 21 -19.37 22.18 4.35
C LEU A 21 -19.50 20.83 5.07
N GLY A 22 -20.68 20.49 5.59
CA GLY A 22 -20.91 19.20 6.26
C GLY A 22 -20.85 18.00 5.32
N ALA A 23 -21.44 18.13 4.12
CA ALA A 23 -21.42 17.08 3.09
C ALA A 23 -20.04 16.91 2.45
N GLU A 24 -19.30 18.00 2.23
CA GLU A 24 -17.91 17.97 1.77
C GLU A 24 -16.97 17.34 2.80
N LEU A 25 -17.13 17.66 4.10
CA LEU A 25 -16.31 17.06 5.15
C LEU A 25 -16.59 15.55 5.31
N ALA A 26 -17.86 15.13 5.18
CA ALA A 26 -18.23 13.72 5.22
C ALA A 26 -17.71 12.94 4.00
N SER A 27 -17.83 13.50 2.79
CA SER A 27 -17.30 12.88 1.57
C SER A 27 -15.77 12.86 1.52
N ALA A 28 -15.10 13.89 2.05
CA ALA A 28 -13.64 13.92 2.20
C ALA A 28 -13.15 12.86 3.20
N SER A 29 -13.85 12.70 4.33
CA SER A 29 -13.53 11.66 5.33
C SER A 29 -13.74 10.25 4.78
N PHE A 30 -14.78 10.05 3.96
CA PHE A 30 -15.07 8.81 3.27
C PHE A 30 -14.04 8.50 2.15
N ASN A 31 -13.65 9.49 1.36
CA ASN A 31 -12.60 9.32 0.36
C ASN A 31 -11.26 8.98 1.01
N LYS A 32 -10.94 9.62 2.14
CA LYS A 32 -9.72 9.32 2.90
C LYS A 32 -9.72 7.88 3.45
N SER A 33 -10.85 7.36 3.93
CA SER A 33 -10.93 5.98 4.39
C SER A 33 -10.83 4.97 3.25
N LEU A 34 -11.41 5.27 2.08
CA LEU A 34 -11.24 4.48 0.86
C LEU A 34 -9.78 4.47 0.39
N ASP A 35 -9.10 5.61 0.42
CA ASP A 35 -7.70 5.72 0.02
C ASP A 35 -6.78 4.92 0.96
N VAL A 36 -7.06 4.93 2.27
CA VAL A 36 -6.36 4.08 3.25
C VAL A 36 -6.58 2.60 2.96
N GLY A 37 -7.82 2.20 2.62
CA GLY A 37 -8.13 0.81 2.24
C GLY A 37 -7.37 0.37 0.98
N ILE A 38 -7.34 1.21 -0.05
CA ILE A 38 -6.61 0.96 -1.30
C ILE A 38 -5.10 0.81 -1.02
N ALA A 39 -4.54 1.68 -0.19
CA ALA A 39 -3.12 1.62 0.18
C ALA A 39 -2.78 0.31 0.90
N GLN A 40 -3.65 -0.17 1.80
CA GLN A 40 -3.46 -1.45 2.50
C GLN A 40 -3.49 -2.63 1.52
N VAL A 41 -4.46 -2.65 0.60
CA VAL A 41 -4.55 -3.71 -0.43
C VAL A 41 -3.32 -3.70 -1.35
N ALA A 42 -2.88 -2.51 -1.77
CA ALA A 42 -1.67 -2.36 -2.58
C ALA A 42 -0.42 -2.85 -1.86
N PHE A 43 -0.25 -2.51 -0.58
CA PHE A 43 0.86 -3.02 0.23
C PHE A 43 0.80 -4.53 0.42
N ALA A 44 -0.39 -5.09 0.69
CA ALA A 44 -0.58 -6.53 0.81
C ALA A 44 -0.17 -7.27 -0.49
N LYS A 45 -0.48 -6.71 -1.66
CA LYS A 45 -0.05 -7.28 -2.95
C LYS A 45 1.47 -7.18 -3.15
N VAL A 46 2.12 -6.12 -2.66
CA VAL A 46 3.60 -6.03 -2.63
C VAL A 46 4.18 -7.08 -1.68
N ARG A 47 3.55 -7.32 -0.52
CA ARG A 47 3.96 -8.39 0.39
C ARG A 47 3.84 -9.78 -0.24
N GLU A 48 2.80 -10.03 -1.04
CA GLU A 48 2.62 -11.26 -1.79
C GLU A 48 3.79 -11.53 -2.76
N LEU A 49 4.29 -10.48 -3.42
CA LEU A 49 5.48 -10.55 -4.29
C LEU A 49 6.69 -11.15 -3.56
N VAL A 50 6.89 -10.73 -2.32
CA VAL A 50 8.03 -11.12 -1.49
C VAL A 50 7.84 -12.52 -0.87
N SER A 51 6.60 -12.88 -0.54
CA SER A 51 6.23 -14.13 0.11
C SER A 51 6.59 -15.39 -0.69
N SER A 52 6.85 -15.25 -2.00
CA SER A 52 7.30 -16.34 -2.88
C SER A 52 8.67 -16.94 -2.48
N GLN A 53 9.47 -16.21 -1.68
CA GLN A 53 10.81 -16.65 -1.29
C GLN A 53 10.84 -17.20 0.15
N PRO A 54 11.67 -18.22 0.43
CA PRO A 54 11.90 -18.66 1.79
C PRO A 54 12.57 -17.54 2.60
N VAL A 55 12.13 -17.34 3.85
CA VAL A 55 12.75 -16.37 4.76
C VAL A 55 13.99 -17.00 5.40
N SER A 56 15.12 -16.87 4.70
CA SER A 56 16.43 -17.39 5.09
C SER A 56 17.48 -16.28 5.16
N GLY A 57 18.56 -16.51 5.90
CA GLY A 57 19.68 -15.57 6.04
C GLY A 57 20.22 -15.04 4.71
N PRO A 58 20.52 -15.89 3.71
CA PRO A 58 20.97 -15.44 2.39
C PRO A 58 19.96 -14.55 1.65
N VAL A 59 18.65 -14.80 1.81
CA VAL A 59 17.60 -13.97 1.22
C VAL A 59 17.56 -12.61 1.92
N LEU A 60 17.56 -12.60 3.25
CA LEU A 60 17.57 -11.38 4.07
C LEU A 60 18.82 -10.53 3.82
N GLU A 61 19.96 -11.17 3.62
CA GLU A 61 21.22 -10.54 3.22
C GLU A 61 21.08 -9.81 1.88
N ARG A 62 20.42 -10.42 0.89
CA ARG A 62 20.13 -9.76 -0.40
C ARG A 62 19.22 -8.55 -0.20
N PHE A 63 18.20 -8.64 0.65
CA PHE A 63 17.31 -7.53 0.96
C PHE A 63 18.01 -6.42 1.75
N PHE A 64 18.94 -6.75 2.64
CA PHE A 64 19.79 -5.76 3.31
C PHE A 64 20.63 -4.97 2.29
N ARG A 65 21.37 -5.66 1.42
CA ARG A 65 22.14 -4.98 0.35
C ARG A 65 21.25 -4.16 -0.56
N LYS A 66 20.05 -4.66 -0.86
CA LYS A 66 19.05 -3.94 -1.65
C LYS A 66 18.62 -2.66 -0.94
N ALA A 67 18.28 -2.72 0.35
CA ALA A 67 17.84 -1.58 1.15
C ALA A 67 18.92 -0.49 1.25
N VAL A 68 20.19 -0.88 1.37
CA VAL A 68 21.32 0.06 1.34
C VAL A 68 21.41 0.73 -0.03
N ARG A 69 21.37 -0.04 -1.13
CA ARG A 69 21.46 0.49 -2.50
C ARG A 69 20.30 1.43 -2.85
N THR A 70 19.09 1.13 -2.42
CA THR A 70 17.90 1.95 -2.72
C THR A 70 17.71 3.12 -1.75
N GLY A 71 18.55 3.24 -0.70
CA GLY A 71 18.38 4.23 0.36
C GLY A 71 17.23 3.92 1.35
N ALA A 72 16.52 2.80 1.18
CA ALA A 72 15.48 2.35 2.09
C ALA A 72 16.00 2.15 3.52
N TRP A 73 17.27 1.73 3.65
CA TRP A 73 17.91 1.49 4.95
C TRP A 73 17.81 2.70 5.87
N GLY A 74 17.99 3.92 5.37
CA GLY A 74 17.89 5.14 6.19
C GLY A 74 16.50 5.34 6.80
N ARG A 75 15.46 4.93 6.08
CA ARG A 75 14.04 5.19 6.39
C ARG A 75 13.38 4.12 7.25
N LEU A 76 13.95 2.92 7.33
CA LEU A 76 13.44 1.86 8.20
C LEU A 76 13.50 2.25 9.68
N SER A 77 12.54 1.76 10.46
CA SER A 77 12.53 1.93 11.92
C SER A 77 13.78 1.29 12.56
N PRO A 78 14.28 1.79 13.71
CA PRO A 78 15.39 1.19 14.44
C PRO A 78 15.15 -0.29 14.78
N VAL A 79 13.91 -0.64 15.14
CA VAL A 79 13.51 -2.03 15.46
C VAL A 79 13.59 -2.90 14.22
N SER A 80 13.07 -2.44 13.08
CA SER A 80 13.16 -3.16 11.80
C SER A 80 14.60 -3.38 11.37
N LYS A 81 15.47 -2.37 11.55
CA LYS A 81 16.91 -2.46 11.28
C LYS A 81 17.58 -3.52 12.13
N ALA A 82 17.34 -3.49 13.45
CA ALA A 82 17.92 -4.45 14.38
C ALA A 82 17.47 -5.89 14.08
N LEU A 83 16.17 -6.09 13.81
CA LEU A 83 15.62 -7.39 13.43
C LEU A 83 16.21 -7.91 12.12
N LEU A 84 16.30 -7.07 11.10
CA LEU A 84 16.92 -7.47 9.82
C LEU A 84 18.39 -7.84 10.01
N LEU A 85 19.14 -7.08 10.81
CA LEU A 85 20.55 -7.36 11.10
C LEU A 85 20.73 -8.68 11.84
N ALA A 86 19.95 -8.92 12.89
CA ALA A 86 20.02 -10.14 13.68
C ALA A 86 19.63 -11.38 12.84
N SER A 87 18.56 -11.26 12.05
CA SER A 87 17.99 -12.38 11.29
C SER A 87 18.83 -12.83 10.09
N ARG A 88 19.75 -11.99 9.57
CA ARG A 88 20.68 -12.35 8.48
C ARG A 88 21.58 -13.54 8.79
N ARG A 89 21.89 -13.79 10.07
CA ARG A 89 22.73 -14.91 10.51
C ARG A 89 21.95 -16.22 10.66
N LEU A 90 20.63 -16.18 10.56
CA LEU A 90 19.78 -17.36 10.70
C LEU A 90 19.77 -18.16 9.41
N VAL A 91 19.95 -19.48 9.51
CA VAL A 91 19.82 -20.38 8.35
C VAL A 91 18.38 -20.35 7.82
N LEU A 92 17.41 -20.45 8.72
CA LEU A 92 15.98 -20.42 8.39
C LEU A 92 15.17 -19.86 9.56
N VAL A 93 14.19 -19.01 9.25
CA VAL A 93 13.27 -18.46 10.26
C VAL A 93 12.12 -19.44 10.49
N LYS A 94 12.15 -20.16 11.61
CA LYS A 94 11.10 -21.14 11.98
C LYS A 94 9.86 -20.48 12.60
N SER A 95 10.04 -19.39 13.35
CA SER A 95 8.93 -18.73 14.05
C SER A 95 7.99 -18.04 13.04
N PRO A 96 6.67 -18.34 13.07
CA PRO A 96 5.70 -17.73 12.16
C PRO A 96 5.55 -16.22 12.40
N VAL A 97 5.65 -15.79 13.66
CA VAL A 97 5.57 -14.37 14.04
C VAL A 97 6.80 -13.60 13.53
N LEU A 98 8.00 -14.15 13.72
CA LEU A 98 9.20 -13.51 13.19
C LEU A 98 9.18 -13.47 11.66
N ARG A 99 8.68 -14.54 11.02
CA ARG A 99 8.52 -14.61 9.57
C ARG A 99 7.58 -13.54 9.05
N SER A 100 6.43 -13.32 9.69
CA SER A 100 5.48 -12.29 9.24
C SER A 100 6.09 -10.90 9.33
N ILE A 101 6.75 -10.58 10.44
CA ILE A 101 7.44 -9.28 10.65
C ILE A 101 8.54 -9.08 9.60
N LEU A 102 9.36 -10.09 9.33
CA LEU A 102 10.42 -9.99 8.32
C LEU A 102 9.85 -9.81 6.91
N LEU A 103 8.74 -10.47 6.57
CA LEU A 103 8.06 -10.25 5.29
C LEU A 103 7.55 -8.82 5.15
N ASP A 104 7.05 -8.23 6.23
CA ASP A 104 6.60 -6.83 6.25
C ASP A 104 7.77 -5.87 6.05
N ILE A 105 8.90 -6.10 6.72
CA ILE A 105 10.15 -5.33 6.51
C ILE A 105 10.65 -5.47 5.07
N MET A 106 10.64 -6.68 4.52
CA MET A 106 11.07 -6.92 3.14
C MET A 106 10.14 -6.25 2.13
N ALA A 107 8.82 -6.25 2.37
CA ALA A 107 7.84 -5.54 1.56
C ALA A 107 8.05 -4.02 1.63
N GLU A 108 8.32 -3.49 2.82
CA GLU A 108 8.66 -2.07 3.04
C GLU A 108 9.93 -1.68 2.26
N ILE A 109 10.97 -2.52 2.26
CA ILE A 109 12.17 -2.30 1.43
C ILE A 109 11.79 -2.29 -0.07
N GLU A 110 10.90 -3.18 -0.48
CA GLU A 110 10.53 -3.31 -1.88
C GLU A 110 9.74 -2.12 -2.41
N MET A 111 9.05 -1.38 -1.53
CA MET A 111 8.41 -0.09 -1.84
C MET A 111 9.37 0.99 -2.34
N TYR A 112 10.68 0.83 -2.12
CA TYR A 112 11.70 1.75 -2.64
C TYR A 112 12.24 1.33 -4.01
N THR A 113 11.95 0.12 -4.46
CA THR A 113 12.37 -0.36 -5.78
C THR A 113 11.40 0.08 -6.87
N THR A 114 11.84 0.09 -8.14
CA THR A 114 10.94 0.31 -9.28
C THR A 114 9.89 -0.79 -9.38
N ARG A 115 10.27 -2.05 -9.17
CA ARG A 115 9.36 -3.21 -9.23
C ARG A 115 8.27 -3.15 -8.16
N GLY A 116 8.62 -2.89 -6.90
CA GLY A 116 7.64 -2.80 -5.81
C GLY A 116 6.71 -1.60 -5.99
N ARG A 117 7.23 -0.43 -6.38
CA ARG A 117 6.40 0.74 -6.75
C ARG A 117 5.45 0.43 -7.90
N ALA A 118 5.92 -0.28 -8.93
CA ALA A 118 5.07 -0.67 -10.05
C ALA A 118 3.91 -1.58 -9.58
N VAL A 119 4.17 -2.56 -8.72
CA VAL A 119 3.07 -3.37 -8.16
C VAL A 119 2.10 -2.50 -7.36
N TYR A 120 2.62 -1.63 -6.49
CA TYR A 120 1.79 -0.75 -5.66
C TYR A 120 0.89 0.16 -6.50
N TYR A 121 1.47 0.96 -7.40
CA TYR A 121 0.67 1.86 -8.25
C TYR A 121 -0.18 1.11 -9.26
N GLY A 122 0.26 -0.07 -9.71
CA GLY A 122 -0.56 -0.95 -10.55
C GLY A 122 -1.87 -1.33 -9.87
N VAL A 123 -1.83 -1.65 -8.57
CA VAL A 123 -3.03 -1.93 -7.77
C VAL A 123 -3.88 -0.68 -7.58
N VAL A 124 -3.27 0.47 -7.25
CA VAL A 124 -4.00 1.73 -7.08
C VAL A 124 -4.75 2.11 -8.36
N VAL A 125 -4.07 2.06 -9.50
CA VAL A 125 -4.66 2.35 -10.82
C VAL A 125 -5.75 1.34 -11.16
N ALA A 126 -5.51 0.05 -10.93
CA ALA A 126 -6.51 -0.99 -11.21
C ALA A 126 -7.79 -0.78 -10.39
N LEU A 127 -7.68 -0.47 -9.10
CA LEU A 127 -8.82 -0.23 -8.23
C LEU A 127 -9.55 1.06 -8.59
N LYS A 128 -8.85 2.17 -8.83
CA LYS A 128 -9.47 3.44 -9.22
C LYS A 128 -10.16 3.37 -10.59
N LYS A 129 -9.70 2.50 -11.49
CA LYS A 129 -10.33 2.25 -12.81
C LYS A 129 -11.30 1.06 -12.81
N ASN A 130 -11.63 0.49 -11.64
CA ASN A 130 -12.51 -0.68 -11.50
C ASN A 130 -12.06 -1.93 -12.32
N MET A 131 -10.76 -2.06 -12.59
CA MET A 131 -10.17 -3.20 -13.31
C MET A 131 -9.81 -4.33 -12.34
N VAL A 132 -10.80 -4.88 -11.64
CA VAL A 132 -10.60 -5.90 -10.58
C VAL A 132 -9.88 -7.14 -11.10
N GLU A 133 -10.13 -7.52 -12.35
CA GLU A 133 -9.46 -8.64 -13.02
C GLU A 133 -7.94 -8.51 -13.07
N ALA A 134 -7.40 -7.30 -13.11
CA ALA A 134 -5.96 -7.05 -13.15
C ALA A 134 -5.26 -7.48 -11.85
N LEU A 135 -5.98 -7.54 -10.72
CA LEU A 135 -5.43 -7.94 -9.41
C LEU A 135 -4.99 -9.41 -9.35
N SER A 136 -5.53 -10.24 -10.25
CA SER A 136 -5.19 -11.66 -10.36
C SER A 136 -3.77 -11.90 -10.90
N SER A 137 -3.23 -10.97 -11.70
CA SER A 137 -1.98 -11.16 -12.43
C SER A 137 -0.94 -10.11 -12.05
N LEU A 138 0.11 -10.55 -11.36
CA LEU A 138 1.26 -9.70 -11.02
C LEU A 138 1.90 -9.06 -12.25
N LYS A 139 1.95 -9.76 -13.39
CA LYS A 139 2.50 -9.21 -14.64
C LYS A 139 1.69 -8.01 -15.11
N ARG A 140 0.36 -8.10 -15.13
CA ARG A 140 -0.53 -7.00 -15.52
C ARG A 140 -0.37 -5.80 -14.58
N LEU A 141 -0.29 -6.05 -13.26
CA LEU A 141 -0.08 -4.98 -12.28
C LEU A 141 1.24 -4.25 -12.49
N VAL A 142 2.33 -4.99 -12.71
CA VAL A 142 3.63 -4.38 -13.02
C VAL A 142 3.56 -3.55 -14.29
N THR A 143 2.91 -4.03 -15.36
CA THR A 143 2.75 -3.26 -16.60
C THR A 143 1.97 -1.96 -16.37
N LEU A 144 0.84 -2.02 -15.67
CA LEU A 144 0.03 -0.84 -15.35
C LEU A 144 0.81 0.17 -14.49
N GLY A 145 1.51 -0.33 -13.47
CA GLY A 145 2.30 0.52 -12.60
C GLY A 145 3.53 1.13 -13.27
N ILE A 146 4.19 0.41 -14.18
CA ILE A 146 5.27 0.97 -15.00
C ILE A 146 4.71 2.07 -15.91
N ALA A 147 3.59 1.81 -16.58
CA ALA A 147 2.94 2.81 -17.43
C ALA A 147 2.56 4.08 -16.63
N TYR A 148 2.13 3.92 -15.38
CA TYR A 148 1.87 5.05 -14.49
C TYR A 148 3.14 5.77 -14.05
N LEU A 149 4.17 5.03 -13.64
CA LEU A 149 5.45 5.60 -13.18
C LEU A 149 6.24 6.27 -14.32
N SER A 150 6.03 5.87 -15.58
CA SER A 150 6.63 6.53 -16.75
C SER A 150 6.03 7.89 -17.06
N LEU A 151 4.86 8.22 -16.52
CA LEU A 151 4.30 9.56 -16.68
C LEU A 151 5.19 10.60 -15.99
N PRO A 152 5.34 11.81 -16.56
CA PRO A 152 5.96 12.93 -15.87
C PRO A 152 5.30 13.16 -14.50
N PRO A 153 6.06 13.57 -13.46
CA PRO A 153 5.49 13.76 -12.11
C PRO A 153 4.25 14.66 -12.07
N LEU A 154 4.19 15.69 -12.92
CA LEU A 154 3.05 16.59 -13.02
C LEU A 154 1.75 15.92 -13.47
N TRP A 155 1.83 14.73 -14.08
CA TRP A 155 0.67 14.01 -14.64
C TRP A 155 0.30 12.77 -13.81
N ARG A 156 0.91 12.60 -12.64
CA ARG A 156 0.64 11.50 -11.71
C ARG A 156 -0.48 11.91 -10.75
N VAL A 157 -1.68 11.40 -10.98
CA VAL A 157 -2.89 11.77 -10.22
C VAL A 157 -3.06 10.98 -8.91
N TYR A 158 -2.43 9.81 -8.82
CA TYR A 158 -2.58 8.87 -7.70
C TYR A 158 -1.37 8.87 -6.75
N GLY A 159 -0.48 9.87 -6.85
CA GLY A 159 0.72 10.00 -6.04
C GLY A 159 1.42 11.32 -6.24
#